data_AF-A0A535AX48-F1
#
_entry.id   AF-A0A535AX48-F1
#
_cell.length_a   1.000
_cell.length_b   1.000
_cell.length_c   1.000
_cell.angle_alpha   90.00
_cell.angle_beta   90.00
_cell.angle_gamma   90.00
#
_symmetry.space_group_name_H-M   'P 1'
#
loop_
_entity.id
_entity.type
_entity.pdbx_description
1 polymer ?
#
loop_
_entity_poly.entity_id
_entity_poly.type
_entity_poly.pdbx_seq_one_letter_code
_entity_poly.pdbx_strand_id
1 'polypeptide(L)'
;MLMFKAAEVAKVLVFSFSLLFPAGSALAAETKSEKLSSSDANFIKEAAQGGMMEVQLGKFASEKASNDQVKEFGRRMEQDHSKANDELKKLASDKGVNLQNELDKMHKSAVDRLTKLSGAEFDRQYMQAMVKDHKEDVSKFQRESDKAKDLDVKKFASQTLPTLKQHLQLAESADKNVKGSKSSSKSTGTSSEKSSDSTNKSSSEKSSSR
;
A
#
# COMPACT_ATOMS: atom_id res chain seq x y z
N MET A 1 22.54 42.88 1.13
CA MET A 1 22.93 44.22 1.59
C MET A 1 22.01 45.22 0.88
N LEU A 2 21.30 46.04 1.67
CA LEU A 2 20.49 47.20 1.27
C LEU A 2 19.12 46.88 0.64
N MET A 3 18.00 47.53 0.96
CA MET A 3 17.69 48.59 1.92
C MET A 3 16.15 48.64 2.09
N PHE A 4 15.73 48.98 3.30
CA PHE A 4 14.38 49.29 3.72
C PHE A 4 13.76 50.45 2.93
N LYS A 5 12.43 50.43 2.76
CA LYS A 5 11.61 51.65 2.84
C LYS A 5 10.31 51.32 3.57
N ALA A 6 10.09 52.06 4.64
CA ALA A 6 8.90 52.04 5.49
C ALA A 6 8.03 53.26 5.21
N ALA A 7 6.84 53.22 5.82
CA ALA A 7 5.85 54.26 6.06
C ALA A 7 4.78 54.43 4.97
N GLU A 8 3.54 54.12 5.33
CA GLU A 8 2.66 55.19 5.84
C GLU A 8 1.65 54.65 6.85
N VAL A 9 1.46 55.42 7.92
CA VAL A 9 0.56 55.20 9.05
C VAL A 9 -0.64 56.12 8.89
N ALA A 10 -1.86 55.56 8.86
CA ALA A 10 -3.09 56.34 8.96
C ALA A 10 -3.88 55.90 10.21
N LYS A 11 -4.23 56.93 10.98
CA LYS A 11 -4.75 56.93 12.35
C LYS A 11 -6.14 56.27 12.48
N VAL A 12 -6.22 55.37 13.47
CA VAL A 12 -7.18 55.33 14.59
C VAL A 12 -8.63 55.79 14.31
N LEU A 13 -9.56 54.86 14.45
CA LEU A 13 -10.90 55.09 14.98
C LEU A 13 -11.16 54.04 16.08
N VAL A 14 -11.10 54.50 17.33
CA VAL A 14 -11.45 53.72 18.51
C VAL A 14 -12.97 53.67 18.61
N PHE A 15 -13.56 52.50 18.38
CA PHE A 15 -14.90 52.19 18.87
C PHE A 15 -14.74 51.26 20.08
N SER A 16 -14.71 51.87 21.27
CA SER A 16 -14.84 51.17 22.54
C SER A 16 -16.27 50.64 22.65
N PHE A 17 -16.48 49.37 22.34
CA PHE A 17 -17.69 48.65 22.69
C PHE A 17 -17.38 47.70 23.84
N SER A 18 -17.59 48.17 25.07
CA SER A 18 -17.56 47.33 26.27
C SER A 18 -18.81 46.44 26.28
N LEU A 19 -18.75 45.29 25.61
CA LEU A 19 -19.66 44.18 25.86
C LEU A 19 -19.19 43.42 27.08
N LEU A 20 -19.95 43.59 28.17
CA LEU A 20 -19.95 42.73 29.33
C LEU A 20 -20.46 41.34 28.90
N PHE A 21 -19.55 40.46 28.50
CA PHE A 21 -19.88 39.05 28.33
C PHE A 21 -20.08 38.45 29.74
N PRO A 22 -21.26 37.90 30.07
CA PRO A 22 -21.38 37.08 31.26
C PRO A 22 -20.42 35.89 31.10
N ALA A 23 -19.61 35.65 32.12
CA ALA A 23 -18.78 34.46 32.25
C ALA A 23 -19.72 33.24 32.30
N GLY A 24 -20.09 32.73 31.13
CA GLY A 24 -20.74 31.44 31.01
C GLY A 24 -19.73 30.40 31.46
N SER A 25 -20.02 29.73 32.58
CA SER A 25 -19.31 28.51 32.97
C SER A 25 -19.31 27.57 31.77
N ALA A 26 -18.15 27.43 31.11
CA ALA A 26 -17.92 26.31 30.25
C ALA A 26 -18.02 25.08 31.16
N LEU A 27 -19.18 24.41 31.09
CA LEU A 27 -19.27 23.02 31.51
C LEU A 27 -18.29 22.29 30.58
N ALA A 28 -17.05 22.15 31.03
CA ALA A 28 -16.16 21.14 30.49
C ALA A 28 -16.93 19.84 30.70
N ALA A 29 -17.60 19.38 29.63
CA ALA A 29 -18.11 18.03 29.59
C ALA A 29 -16.85 17.17 29.76
N GLU A 30 -16.63 16.75 31.00
CA GLU A 30 -15.66 15.74 31.35
C GLU A 30 -16.14 14.51 30.59
N THR A 31 -15.60 14.34 29.38
CA THR A 31 -15.83 13.15 28.57
C THR A 31 -15.20 12.03 29.37
N LYS A 32 -16.01 11.44 30.24
CA LYS A 32 -15.72 10.18 30.90
C LYS A 32 -15.17 9.28 29.81
N SER A 33 -13.89 8.93 29.90
CA SER A 33 -13.22 8.08 28.91
C SER A 33 -14.08 6.83 28.74
N GLU A 34 -14.90 6.82 27.68
CA GLU A 34 -15.79 5.71 27.44
C GLU A 34 -14.89 4.53 27.14
N LYS A 35 -15.06 3.46 27.91
CA LYS A 35 -14.31 2.23 27.72
C LYS A 35 -14.40 1.83 26.25
N LEU A 36 -13.25 1.76 25.57
CA LEU A 36 -13.15 1.44 24.15
C LEU A 36 -14.03 0.22 23.84
N SER A 37 -14.85 0.34 22.79
CA SER A 37 -15.75 -0.74 22.42
C SER A 37 -14.97 -1.95 21.93
N SER A 38 -15.51 -3.16 22.11
CA SER A 38 -14.86 -4.38 21.61
C SER A 38 -14.68 -4.35 20.09
N SER A 39 -15.55 -3.66 19.35
CA SER A 39 -15.42 -3.50 17.90
C SER A 39 -14.20 -2.65 17.54
N ASP A 40 -14.09 -1.46 18.14
CA ASP A 40 -12.97 -0.55 17.86
C ASP A 40 -11.64 -1.19 18.28
N ALA A 41 -11.62 -1.88 19.43
CA ALA A 41 -10.44 -2.60 19.92
C ALA A 41 -10.02 -3.75 18.98
N ASN A 42 -10.98 -4.47 18.40
CA ASN A 42 -10.70 -5.52 17.43
C ASN A 42 -10.21 -4.95 16.11
N PHE A 43 -10.80 -3.85 15.63
CA PHE A 43 -10.32 -3.15 14.45
C PHE A 43 -8.84 -2.76 14.59
N ILE A 44 -8.45 -2.15 15.72
CA ILE A 44 -7.04 -1.76 15.97
C ILE A 44 -6.12 -2.99 15.88
N LYS A 45 -6.51 -4.12 16.50
CA LYS A 45 -5.68 -5.34 16.50
C LYS A 45 -5.56 -5.97 15.11
N GLU A 46 -6.66 -6.04 14.36
CA GLU A 46 -6.67 -6.57 13.00
C GLU A 46 -5.85 -5.68 12.06
N ALA A 47 -6.05 -4.36 12.11
CA ALA A 47 -5.30 -3.40 11.29
C ALA A 47 -3.79 -3.47 11.58
N ALA A 48 -3.40 -3.70 12.85
CA ALA A 48 -1.99 -3.87 13.20
C ALA A 48 -1.39 -5.15 12.61
N GLN A 49 -2.11 -6.28 12.63
CA GLN A 49 -1.64 -7.54 12.06
C GLN A 49 -1.54 -7.49 10.53
N GLY A 50 -2.57 -6.95 9.86
CA GLY A 50 -2.58 -6.71 8.41
C GLY A 50 -1.44 -5.78 7.99
N GLY A 51 -1.34 -4.61 8.63
CA GLY A 51 -0.30 -3.64 8.32
C GLY A 51 1.12 -4.16 8.56
N MET A 52 1.36 -5.00 9.57
CA MET A 52 2.68 -5.65 9.76
C MET A 52 2.98 -6.66 8.64
N MET A 53 1.98 -7.42 8.20
CA MET A 53 2.12 -8.38 7.09
C MET A 53 2.47 -7.65 5.79
N GLU A 54 1.77 -6.56 5.50
CA GLU A 54 1.95 -5.76 4.29
C GLU A 54 3.31 -5.05 4.26
N VAL A 55 3.82 -4.58 5.41
CA VAL A 55 5.20 -4.06 5.49
C VAL A 55 6.22 -5.15 5.16
N GLN A 56 6.10 -6.34 5.76
CA GLN A 56 7.03 -7.44 5.45
C GLN A 56 6.96 -7.85 3.98
N LEU A 57 5.76 -8.08 3.46
CA LEU A 57 5.58 -8.47 2.06
C LEU A 57 6.01 -7.36 1.09
N GLY A 58 5.75 -6.10 1.42
CA GLY A 58 6.18 -4.94 0.64
C GLY A 58 7.69 -4.87 0.49
N LYS A 59 8.43 -5.08 1.59
CA LYS A 59 9.90 -5.18 1.58
C LYS A 59 10.39 -6.32 0.70
N PHE A 60 9.80 -7.52 0.84
CA PHE A 60 10.19 -8.64 -0.03
C PHE A 60 9.89 -8.35 -1.50
N ALA A 61 8.76 -7.71 -1.81
CA ALA A 61 8.39 -7.36 -3.18
C ALA A 61 9.32 -6.30 -3.77
N SER A 62 9.72 -5.28 -3.00
CA SER A 62 10.65 -4.26 -3.46
C SER A 62 12.03 -4.83 -3.80
N GLU A 63 12.48 -5.85 -3.06
CA GLU A 63 13.78 -6.50 -3.24
C GLU A 63 13.79 -7.59 -4.32
N LYS A 64 12.74 -8.44 -4.40
CA LYS A 64 12.80 -9.71 -5.16
C LYS A 64 11.86 -9.80 -6.35
N ALA A 65 10.92 -8.87 -6.52
CA ALA A 65 10.00 -8.91 -7.65
C ALA A 65 10.78 -8.82 -8.98
N SER A 66 10.28 -9.49 -10.02
CA SER A 66 10.91 -9.43 -11.34
C SER A 66 10.34 -8.30 -12.19
N ASN A 67 9.07 -7.96 -11.97
CA ASN A 67 8.38 -6.86 -12.62
C ASN A 67 8.60 -5.54 -11.85
N ASP A 68 9.02 -4.48 -12.55
CA ASP A 68 9.34 -3.19 -11.91
C ASP A 68 8.12 -2.48 -11.30
N GLN A 69 6.91 -2.68 -11.84
CA GLN A 69 5.70 -2.14 -11.22
C GLN A 69 5.38 -2.86 -9.91
N VAL A 70 5.71 -4.15 -9.80
CA VAL A 70 5.55 -4.90 -8.55
C VAL A 70 6.59 -4.46 -7.52
N LYS A 71 7.83 -4.17 -7.93
CA LYS A 71 8.85 -3.60 -7.03
C LYS A 71 8.40 -2.25 -6.47
N GLU A 72 7.93 -1.35 -7.34
CA GLU A 72 7.48 -0.01 -6.92
C GLU A 72 6.22 -0.11 -6.05
N PHE A 73 5.30 -1.02 -6.37
CA PHE A 73 4.17 -1.30 -5.49
C PHE A 73 4.63 -1.77 -4.11
N GLY A 74 5.55 -2.73 -4.03
CA GLY A 74 6.12 -3.22 -2.78
C GLY A 74 6.76 -2.11 -1.93
N ARG A 75 7.56 -1.24 -2.57
CA ARG A 75 8.19 -0.09 -1.90
C ARG A 75 7.15 0.88 -1.33
N ARG A 76 6.04 1.10 -2.04
CA ARG A 76 4.91 1.91 -1.57
C ARG A 76 4.21 1.26 -0.37
N MET A 77 3.96 -0.05 -0.41
CA MET A 77 3.36 -0.78 0.72
C MET A 77 4.22 -0.68 1.97
N GLU A 78 5.52 -0.96 1.84
CA GLU A 78 6.46 -0.84 2.95
C GLU A 78 6.43 0.57 3.55
N GLN A 79 6.58 1.59 2.72
CA GLN A 79 6.66 2.97 3.20
C GLN A 79 5.37 3.47 3.86
N ASP A 80 4.22 3.24 3.22
CA ASP A 80 2.97 3.84 3.66
C ASP A 80 2.35 3.06 4.84
N HIS A 81 2.41 1.72 4.82
CA HIS A 81 1.92 0.92 5.94
C HIS A 81 2.84 1.03 7.16
N SER A 82 4.16 1.22 7.01
CA SER A 82 5.03 1.52 8.16
C SER A 82 4.58 2.80 8.89
N LYS A 83 4.26 3.88 8.15
CA LYS A 83 3.76 5.12 8.76
C LYS A 83 2.40 4.90 9.44
N ALA A 84 1.48 4.22 8.76
CA ALA A 84 0.16 3.93 9.32
C ALA A 84 0.25 3.05 10.59
N ASN A 85 1.17 2.09 10.62
CA ASN A 85 1.42 1.24 11.80
C ASN A 85 1.98 2.05 12.97
N ASP A 86 2.87 3.02 12.72
CA ASP A 86 3.39 3.90 13.76
C ASP A 86 2.29 4.79 14.37
N GLU A 87 1.39 5.31 13.55
CA GLU A 87 0.21 6.05 14.01
C GLU A 87 -0.76 5.16 14.79
N LEU A 88 -1.05 3.96 14.27
CA LEU A 88 -1.92 2.99 14.92
C LEU A 88 -1.37 2.51 16.26
N LYS A 89 -0.05 2.34 16.37
CA LYS A 89 0.61 1.95 17.62
C LYS A 89 0.46 3.01 18.71
N LYS A 90 0.57 4.30 18.34
CA LYS A 90 0.30 5.42 19.27
C LYS A 90 -1.15 5.41 19.72
N LEU A 91 -2.09 5.32 18.76
CA LEU A 91 -3.52 5.21 19.06
C LEU A 91 -3.83 4.03 19.98
N ALA A 92 -3.26 2.86 19.71
CA ALA A 92 -3.45 1.68 20.54
C ALA A 92 -2.94 1.89 21.97
N SER A 93 -1.77 2.51 22.13
CA SER A 93 -1.23 2.88 23.45
C SER A 93 -2.15 3.84 24.20
N ASP A 94 -2.62 4.91 23.54
CA ASP A 94 -3.50 5.91 24.13
C ASP A 94 -4.86 5.32 24.55
N LYS A 95 -5.33 4.30 23.83
CA LYS A 95 -6.59 3.59 24.13
C LYS A 95 -6.40 2.36 25.02
N GLY A 96 -5.18 2.09 25.51
CA GLY A 96 -4.88 0.93 26.36
C GLY A 96 -5.06 -0.42 25.68
N VAL A 97 -4.90 -0.48 24.35
CA VAL A 97 -4.96 -1.71 23.55
C VAL A 97 -3.56 -2.28 23.39
N ASN A 98 -3.34 -3.46 23.97
CA ASN A 98 -2.08 -4.19 23.81
C ASN A 98 -1.99 -4.82 22.41
N LEU A 99 -1.02 -4.39 21.63
CA LEU A 99 -0.68 -4.98 20.34
C LEU A 99 0.41 -6.04 20.49
N GLN A 100 0.32 -7.07 19.65
CA GLN A 100 1.39 -8.04 19.51
C GLN A 100 2.50 -7.43 18.64
N ASN A 101 3.76 -7.71 18.99
CA ASN A 101 4.92 -7.24 18.22
C ASN A 101 5.32 -8.20 17.09
N GLU A 102 4.64 -9.33 16.98
CA GLU A 102 4.87 -10.36 15.99
C GLU A 102 3.58 -10.67 15.22
N LEU A 103 3.75 -11.18 14.01
CA LEU A 103 2.65 -11.70 13.21
C LEU A 103 2.05 -12.93 13.88
N ASP A 104 0.72 -13.01 13.87
CA ASP A 104 0.02 -14.24 14.19
C ASP A 104 0.32 -15.34 13.16
N LYS A 105 -0.12 -16.56 13.46
CA LYS A 105 0.15 -17.75 12.63
C LYS A 105 -0.39 -17.60 11.21
N MET A 106 -1.54 -16.95 11.03
CA MET A 106 -2.18 -16.82 9.73
C MET A 106 -1.39 -15.86 8.85
N HIS A 107 -1.10 -14.66 9.35
CA HIS A 107 -0.33 -13.65 8.61
C HIS A 107 1.09 -14.14 8.34
N LYS A 108 1.73 -14.77 9.33
CA LYS A 108 3.06 -15.38 9.15
C LYS A 108 3.05 -16.47 8.06
N SER A 109 2.02 -17.32 8.01
CA SER A 109 1.91 -18.35 6.97
C SER A 109 1.76 -17.73 5.57
N ALA A 110 1.01 -16.63 5.45
CA ALA A 110 0.90 -15.90 4.19
C ALA A 110 2.25 -15.33 3.72
N VAL A 111 3.00 -14.70 4.63
CA VAL A 111 4.38 -14.24 4.38
C VAL A 111 5.26 -15.41 3.94
N ASP A 112 5.34 -16.47 4.74
CA ASP A 112 6.20 -17.63 4.48
C ASP A 112 5.87 -18.31 3.13
N ARG A 113 4.59 -18.37 2.76
CA ARG A 113 4.16 -18.94 1.47
C ARG A 113 4.59 -18.09 0.29
N LEU A 114 4.34 -16.78 0.33
CA LEU A 114 4.65 -15.88 -0.79
C LEU A 114 6.16 -15.66 -0.93
N THR A 115 6.87 -15.61 0.18
CA THR A 115 8.32 -15.34 0.18
C THR A 115 9.14 -16.49 -0.39
N LYS A 116 8.63 -17.73 -0.35
CA LYS A 116 9.24 -18.91 -1.01
C LYS A 116 9.15 -18.90 -2.54
N LEU A 117 8.27 -18.08 -3.12
CA LEU A 117 8.14 -17.96 -4.57
C LEU A 117 9.18 -17.00 -5.14
N SER A 118 9.47 -17.13 -6.43
CA SER A 118 10.38 -16.25 -7.16
C SER A 118 9.86 -15.95 -8.57
N GLY A 119 10.51 -15.00 -9.23
CA GLY A 119 10.23 -14.69 -10.63
C GLY A 119 8.80 -14.22 -10.89
N ALA A 120 8.31 -14.49 -12.10
CA ALA A 120 6.95 -14.17 -12.50
C ALA A 120 5.87 -14.90 -11.68
N GLU A 121 6.19 -16.01 -10.99
CA GLU A 121 5.24 -16.66 -10.09
C GLU A 121 5.03 -15.86 -8.82
N PHE A 122 6.11 -15.37 -8.20
CA PHE A 122 6.02 -14.47 -7.07
C PHE A 122 5.20 -13.23 -7.43
N ASP A 123 5.53 -12.55 -8.53
CA ASP A 123 4.86 -11.32 -8.95
C ASP A 123 3.34 -11.53 -9.06
N ARG A 124 2.89 -12.61 -9.70
CA ARG A 124 1.45 -12.90 -9.84
C ARG A 124 0.79 -13.22 -8.51
N GLN A 125 1.38 -14.10 -7.71
CA GLN A 125 0.77 -14.56 -6.46
C GLN A 125 0.74 -13.46 -5.42
N TYR A 126 1.76 -12.60 -5.39
CA TYR A 126 1.80 -11.41 -4.55
C TYR A 126 0.73 -10.41 -4.97
N MET A 127 0.65 -10.04 -6.26
CA MET A 127 -0.36 -9.05 -6.70
C MET A 127 -1.80 -9.54 -6.49
N GLN A 128 -2.08 -10.82 -6.70
CA GLN A 128 -3.40 -11.40 -6.40
C GLN A 128 -3.74 -11.32 -4.92
N ALA A 129 -2.76 -11.60 -4.04
CA ALA A 129 -2.95 -11.48 -2.60
C ALA A 129 -3.24 -10.03 -2.21
N MET A 130 -2.45 -9.07 -2.71
CA MET A 130 -2.60 -7.64 -2.40
C MET A 130 -3.93 -7.05 -2.90
N VAL A 131 -4.40 -7.46 -4.09
CA VAL A 131 -5.73 -7.05 -4.58
C VAL A 131 -6.84 -7.55 -3.66
N LYS A 132 -6.74 -8.80 -3.17
CA LYS A 132 -7.74 -9.36 -2.26
C LYS A 132 -7.71 -8.62 -0.92
N ASP A 133 -6.53 -8.50 -0.34
CA ASP A 133 -6.29 -7.87 0.97
C ASP A 133 -6.82 -6.43 1.00
N HIS A 134 -6.44 -5.63 0.01
CA HIS A 134 -6.86 -4.23 -0.06
C HIS A 134 -8.35 -4.04 -0.33
N LYS A 135 -9.03 -5.00 -0.96
CA LYS A 135 -10.52 -4.96 -1.06
C LYS A 135 -11.15 -5.15 0.32
N GLU A 136 -10.62 -6.07 1.09
CA GLU A 136 -11.08 -6.32 2.46
C GLU A 136 -10.77 -5.11 3.35
N ASP A 137 -9.58 -4.54 3.26
CA ASP A 137 -9.18 -3.38 4.07
C ASP A 137 -9.95 -2.12 3.72
N VAL A 138 -10.15 -1.80 2.43
CA VAL A 138 -11.02 -0.68 2.04
C VAL A 138 -12.43 -0.83 2.63
N SER A 139 -12.97 -2.06 2.63
CA SER A 139 -14.28 -2.33 3.23
C SER A 139 -14.27 -2.17 4.77
N LYS A 140 -13.24 -2.69 5.44
CA LYS A 140 -13.08 -2.56 6.90
C LYS A 140 -12.88 -1.11 7.33
N PHE A 141 -11.99 -0.38 6.68
CA PHE A 141 -11.70 1.02 6.98
C PHE A 141 -12.86 1.94 6.64
N GLN A 142 -13.61 1.68 5.55
CA GLN A 142 -14.84 2.41 5.26
C GLN A 142 -15.86 2.20 6.39
N ARG A 143 -16.12 0.94 6.77
CA ARG A 143 -17.03 0.64 7.88
C ARG A 143 -16.60 1.33 9.18
N GLU A 144 -15.32 1.30 9.50
CA GLU A 144 -14.80 1.89 10.73
C GLU A 144 -14.88 3.42 10.69
N SER A 145 -14.58 4.04 9.55
CA SER A 145 -14.75 5.49 9.34
C SER A 145 -16.21 5.94 9.54
N ASP A 146 -17.18 5.07 9.24
CA ASP A 146 -18.60 5.39 9.40
C ASP A 146 -19.09 5.07 10.83
N LYS A 147 -18.68 3.92 11.38
CA LYS A 147 -19.34 3.27 12.52
C LYS A 147 -18.54 3.18 13.81
N ALA A 148 -17.24 3.51 13.80
CA ALA A 148 -16.45 3.51 15.03
C ALA A 148 -17.12 4.37 16.10
N LYS A 149 -17.10 3.90 17.35
CA LYS A 149 -17.68 4.62 18.48
C LYS A 149 -16.68 5.61 19.06
N ASP A 150 -15.41 5.20 19.13
CA ASP A 150 -14.32 6.08 19.51
C ASP A 150 -13.95 7.04 18.37
N LEU A 151 -13.88 8.33 18.68
CA LEU A 151 -13.63 9.38 17.69
C LEU A 151 -12.21 9.33 17.11
N ASP A 152 -11.22 8.90 17.87
CA ASP A 152 -9.84 8.80 17.39
C ASP A 152 -9.66 7.58 16.49
N VAL A 153 -10.33 6.46 16.80
CA VAL A 153 -10.40 5.29 15.91
C VAL A 153 -11.12 5.64 14.61
N LYS A 154 -12.26 6.32 14.69
CA LYS A 154 -12.98 6.84 13.51
C LYS A 154 -12.07 7.73 12.65
N LYS A 155 -11.35 8.64 13.30
CA LYS A 155 -10.46 9.58 12.63
C LYS A 155 -9.30 8.86 11.95
N PHE A 156 -8.63 7.93 12.63
CA PHE A 156 -7.58 7.11 12.04
C PHE A 156 -8.09 6.38 10.79
N ALA A 157 -9.20 5.65 10.91
CA ALA A 157 -9.77 4.93 9.77
C ALA A 157 -10.11 5.85 8.59
N SER A 158 -10.71 7.02 8.87
CA SER A 158 -11.06 8.02 7.87
C SER A 158 -9.84 8.61 7.16
N GLN A 159 -8.74 8.84 7.88
CA GLN A 159 -7.51 9.41 7.33
C GLN A 159 -6.69 8.41 6.51
N THR A 160 -6.73 7.12 6.88
CA THR A 160 -6.00 6.06 6.17
C THR A 160 -6.74 5.57 4.91
N LEU A 161 -8.08 5.62 4.90
CA LEU A 161 -8.92 5.06 3.84
C LEU A 161 -8.60 5.57 2.41
N PRO A 162 -8.30 6.87 2.16
CA PRO A 162 -7.94 7.32 0.81
C PRO A 162 -6.68 6.63 0.27
N THR A 163 -5.68 6.43 1.12
CA THR A 163 -4.43 5.73 0.76
C THR A 163 -4.71 4.27 0.41
N LEU A 164 -5.53 3.56 1.20
CA LEU A 164 -5.91 2.17 0.89
C LEU A 164 -6.68 2.05 -0.42
N LYS A 165 -7.57 3.02 -0.73
CA LYS A 165 -8.26 3.08 -2.03
C LYS A 165 -7.29 3.28 -3.19
N GLN A 166 -6.29 4.15 -3.01
CA GLN A 166 -5.24 4.35 -4.02
C GLN A 166 -4.39 3.09 -4.19
N HIS A 167 -3.99 2.45 -3.10
CA HIS A 167 -3.21 1.22 -3.13
C HIS A 167 -3.99 0.09 -3.83
N LEU A 168 -5.29 -0.05 -3.58
CA LEU A 168 -6.12 -1.00 -4.32
C LEU A 168 -6.08 -0.77 -5.84
N GLN A 169 -6.20 0.49 -6.28
CA GLN A 169 -6.12 0.83 -7.71
C GLN A 169 -4.76 0.47 -8.32
N LEU A 170 -3.68 0.74 -7.59
CA LEU A 170 -2.32 0.37 -7.99
C LEU A 170 -2.17 -1.15 -8.06
N ALA A 171 -2.71 -1.88 -7.07
CA ALA A 171 -2.67 -3.32 -7.01
C ALA A 171 -3.40 -3.96 -8.20
N GLU A 172 -4.61 -3.49 -8.51
CA GLU A 172 -5.38 -3.97 -9.67
C GLU A 172 -4.69 -3.66 -10.99
N SER A 173 -4.00 -2.52 -11.09
CA SER A 173 -3.24 -2.15 -12.28
C SER A 173 -2.02 -3.04 -12.47
N ALA A 174 -1.23 -3.25 -11.43
CA ALA A 174 -0.06 -4.13 -11.47
C ALA A 174 -0.44 -5.60 -11.70
N ASP A 175 -1.53 -6.10 -11.09
CA ASP A 175 -2.06 -7.45 -11.33
C ASP A 175 -2.44 -7.68 -12.82
N LYS A 176 -3.07 -6.69 -13.46
CA LYS A 176 -3.37 -6.74 -14.90
C LYS A 176 -2.09 -6.82 -15.73
N ASN A 177 -1.07 -6.03 -15.40
CA ASN A 177 0.19 -6.00 -16.14
C ASN A 177 0.95 -7.34 -16.04
N VAL A 178 1.05 -7.93 -14.85
CA VAL A 178 1.72 -9.24 -14.68
C VAL A 178 0.96 -10.38 -15.35
N LYS A 179 -0.36 -10.27 -15.51
CA LYS A 179 -1.18 -11.20 -16.32
C LYS A 179 -0.97 -11.01 -17.81
N GLY A 180 -0.85 -9.76 -18.27
CA GLY A 180 -0.54 -9.42 -19.67
C GLY A 180 0.82 -9.96 -20.14
N SER A 181 1.85 -9.87 -19.30
CA SER A 181 3.19 -10.42 -19.59
C SER A 181 3.21 -11.95 -19.78
N LYS A 182 2.24 -12.67 -19.19
CA LYS A 182 2.08 -14.12 -19.41
C LYS A 182 1.61 -14.46 -20.83
N SER A 183 0.84 -13.56 -21.45
CA SER A 183 0.30 -13.75 -22.80
C SER A 183 1.35 -13.47 -23.89
N SER A 184 2.21 -12.47 -23.69
CA SER A 184 3.26 -12.12 -24.67
C SER A 184 4.41 -13.13 -24.70
N SER A 185 4.76 -13.73 -23.56
CA SER A 185 5.82 -14.76 -23.50
C SER A 185 5.41 -16.12 -24.08
N LYS A 186 4.12 -16.38 -24.33
CA LYS A 186 3.63 -17.66 -24.90
C LYS A 186 3.52 -17.63 -26.44
N SER A 187 3.69 -16.47 -27.08
CA SER A 187 3.47 -16.30 -28.53
C SER A 187 4.74 -16.43 -29.41
N THR A 188 5.94 -16.55 -28.84
CA THR A 188 7.20 -16.50 -29.60
C THR A 188 7.99 -17.81 -29.65
N GLY A 189 7.35 -18.96 -29.39
CA GLY A 189 8.06 -20.24 -29.30
C GLY A 189 7.41 -21.40 -30.07
N THR A 190 7.15 -21.26 -31.38
CA THR A 190 7.08 -22.41 -32.32
C THR A 190 7.21 -21.91 -33.77
N SER A 191 8.43 -21.88 -34.28
CA SER A 191 8.73 -22.10 -35.70
C SER A 191 10.18 -22.59 -35.82
N SER A 192 10.35 -23.87 -35.50
CA SER A 192 11.57 -24.62 -35.82
C SER A 192 11.54 -24.98 -37.32
N GLU A 193 12.20 -24.18 -38.15
CA GLU A 193 12.61 -24.63 -39.49
C GLU A 193 13.90 -25.43 -39.36
N LYS A 194 13.74 -26.75 -39.47
CA LYS A 194 14.81 -27.73 -39.64
C LYS A 194 15.12 -27.82 -41.14
N SER A 195 16.08 -27.04 -41.63
CA SER A 195 16.68 -27.27 -42.95
C SER A 195 17.80 -28.31 -42.80
N SER A 196 17.53 -29.53 -43.22
CA SER A 196 18.52 -30.59 -43.36
C SER A 196 19.37 -30.37 -44.60
N ASP A 197 20.66 -30.21 -44.36
CA ASP A 197 21.78 -30.38 -45.26
C ASP A 197 21.69 -31.72 -46.03
N SER A 198 21.67 -31.66 -47.35
CA SER A 198 21.94 -32.80 -48.24
C SER A 198 23.13 -32.46 -49.12
N THR A 199 24.26 -33.03 -48.74
CA THR A 199 25.46 -33.17 -49.54
C THR A 199 25.15 -33.97 -50.81
N ASN A 200 25.36 -33.36 -51.98
CA ASN A 200 25.48 -34.10 -53.24
C ASN A 200 26.80 -33.73 -53.91
N LYS A 201 27.76 -34.64 -53.79
CA LYS A 201 29.04 -34.65 -54.51
C LYS A 201 28.85 -35.53 -55.73
N SER A 202 28.72 -34.93 -56.92
CA SER A 202 28.80 -35.64 -58.19
C SER A 202 30.03 -35.19 -58.98
N SER A 203 30.60 -36.18 -59.63
CA SER A 203 31.92 -36.30 -60.20
C SER A 203 32.11 -35.66 -61.56
N SER A 204 33.31 -35.13 -61.75
CA SER A 204 34.09 -34.94 -62.98
C SER A 204 33.54 -35.56 -64.27
N GLU A 205 33.24 -34.70 -65.25
CA GLU A 205 33.37 -35.03 -66.67
C GLU A 205 34.62 -34.39 -67.26
N LYS A 206 35.44 -35.27 -67.84
CA LYS A 206 36.66 -35.02 -68.59
C LYS A 206 36.25 -34.86 -70.05
N SER A 207 36.41 -33.66 -70.62
CA SER A 207 36.36 -33.46 -72.07
C SER A 207 37.77 -33.17 -72.59
N SER A 208 38.19 -33.98 -73.55
CA SER A 208 39.41 -33.90 -74.34
C SER A 208 38.99 -33.86 -75.80
N SER A 209 39.42 -32.83 -76.54
CA SER A 209 39.60 -32.86 -78.00
C SER A 209 40.34 -31.56 -78.38
N ARG A 210 41.63 -31.67 -78.74
CA ARG A 210 42.15 -31.78 -80.12
C ARG A 210 42.36 -30.42 -80.76
#